data_AF-A0A804PX72-F1
#
_entry.id   AF-A0A804PX72-F1
#
_cell.length_a   1.000
_cell.length_b   1.000
_cell.length_c   1.000
_cell.angle_alpha   90.00
_cell.angle_beta   90.00
_cell.angle_gamma   90.00
#
_symmetry.space_group_name_H-M   'P 1'
#
loop_
_entity.id
_entity.type
_entity.pdbx_description
1 polymer ?
#
loop_
_entity_poly.entity_id
_entity_poly.type
_entity_poly.pdbx_seq_one_letter_code
_entity_poly.pdbx_strand_id
1 'polypeptide(L)'
;MQHKLRKTPDQVVTIAREMVAYARSLGCTDVEFSPEDAGRSNREFLYHILGEVIKAGATTLNIPDTVGYNLPYEFGKLIADIRANTPGIEKAIISTHCQNDLGLATANTLAVLPFPCLFIYIFV
;
A
#
# COMPACT_ATOMS: atom_id res chain seq x y z
N MET A 1 3.42 -12.50 7.50
CA MET A 1 4.63 -12.06 8.26
C MET A 1 5.38 -13.20 8.94
N GLN A 2 4.76 -13.98 9.83
CA GLN A 2 5.42 -15.04 10.61
C GLN A 2 6.25 -16.02 9.77
N HIS A 3 5.70 -16.57 8.69
CA HIS A 3 6.40 -17.57 7.88
C HIS A 3 7.34 -16.95 6.83
N LYS A 4 6.90 -15.87 6.18
CA LYS A 4 7.65 -15.22 5.09
C LYS A 4 8.84 -14.39 5.61
N LEU A 5 8.59 -13.50 6.57
CA LEU A 5 9.59 -12.56 7.08
C LEU A 5 10.24 -13.04 8.39
N ARG A 6 9.59 -13.96 9.12
CA ARG A 6 10.03 -14.41 10.45
C ARG A 6 10.25 -13.24 11.42
N LYS A 7 9.34 -12.27 11.38
CA LYS A 7 9.37 -11.03 12.17
C LYS A 7 8.02 -10.75 12.81
N THR A 8 8.07 -10.07 13.95
CA THR A 8 6.86 -9.53 14.60
C THR A 8 6.36 -8.30 13.85
N PRO A 9 5.06 -7.93 13.99
CA PRO A 9 4.52 -6.71 13.41
C PRO A 9 5.36 -5.46 13.72
N ASP A 10 5.79 -5.28 14.98
CA ASP A 10 6.60 -4.14 15.41
C ASP A 10 7.98 -4.09 14.73
N GLN A 11 8.61 -5.26 14.54
CA GLN A 11 9.87 -5.35 13.79
C GLN A 11 9.69 -4.96 12.33
N VAL A 12 8.57 -5.35 11.70
CA VAL A 12 8.27 -4.98 10.31
C VAL A 12 8.05 -3.47 10.18
N VAL A 13 7.30 -2.86 11.11
CA VAL A 13 7.10 -1.40 11.15
C VAL A 13 8.42 -0.67 11.35
N THR A 14 9.26 -1.14 12.27
CA THR A 14 10.58 -0.54 12.54
C THR A 14 11.45 -0.56 11.29
N ILE A 15 11.56 -1.71 10.63
CA ILE A 15 12.34 -1.85 9.39
C ILE A 15 11.77 -0.98 8.28
N ALA A 16 10.45 -0.94 8.10
CA ALA A 16 9.82 -0.13 7.06
C ALA A 16 10.16 1.37 7.24
N ARG A 17 10.08 1.87 8.48
CA ARG A 17 10.47 3.26 8.80
C ARG A 17 11.95 3.52 8.56
N GLU A 18 12.82 2.62 9.02
CA GLU A 18 14.27 2.76 8.84
C GLU A 18 14.65 2.78 7.36
N MET A 19 14.06 1.92 6.54
CA MET A 19 14.36 1.85 5.11
C MET A 19 13.84 3.07 4.36
N VAL A 20 12.64 3.57 4.70
CA VAL A 20 12.11 4.81 4.11
C VAL A 20 12.97 6.01 4.52
N ALA A 21 13.31 6.14 5.81
CA ALA A 21 14.18 7.21 6.28
C ALA A 21 15.59 7.13 5.65
N TYR A 22 16.11 5.91 5.45
CA TYR A 22 17.37 5.69 4.76
C TYR A 22 17.30 6.17 3.30
N ALA A 23 16.25 5.81 2.55
CA ALA A 23 16.04 6.32 1.20
C ALA A 23 15.99 7.86 1.16
N ARG A 24 15.29 8.49 2.12
CA ARG A 24 15.28 9.96 2.26
C ARG A 24 16.67 10.53 2.54
N SER A 25 17.48 9.86 3.37
CA SER A 25 18.84 10.30 3.71
C SER A 25 19.79 10.29 2.52
N LEU A 26 19.51 9.45 1.51
CA LEU A 26 20.25 9.40 0.25
C LEU A 26 19.85 10.52 -0.73
N GLY A 27 18.89 11.37 -0.36
CA GLY A 27 18.40 12.46 -1.20
C GLY A 27 17.22 12.07 -2.10
N CYS A 28 16.67 10.85 -1.98
CA CYS A 28 15.46 10.47 -2.71
C CYS A 28 14.27 11.32 -2.24
N THR A 29 13.72 12.13 -3.13
CA THR A 29 12.58 13.01 -2.83
C THR A 29 11.24 12.32 -3.01
N ASP A 30 11.17 11.31 -3.87
CA ASP A 30 10.02 10.44 -4.07
C ASP A 30 10.37 9.02 -3.59
N VAL A 31 9.66 8.56 -2.56
CA VAL A 31 9.85 7.24 -1.96
C VAL A 31 8.50 6.54 -1.94
N GLU A 32 8.41 5.48 -2.73
CA GLU A 32 7.25 4.60 -2.78
C GLU A 32 7.40 3.45 -1.78
N PHE A 33 6.39 3.28 -0.92
CA PHE A 33 6.27 2.12 -0.05
C PHE A 33 5.11 1.23 -0.53
N SER A 34 5.38 -0.07 -0.68
CA SER A 34 4.39 -1.06 -1.09
C SER A 34 4.21 -2.14 -0.02
N PRO A 35 3.09 -2.17 0.73
CA PRO A 35 2.77 -3.28 1.62
C PRO A 35 2.33 -4.49 0.79
N GLU A 36 3.26 -5.42 0.57
CA GLU A 36 2.95 -6.69 -0.07
C GLU A 36 1.81 -7.41 0.66
N ASP A 37 0.88 -8.00 -0.09
CA ASP A 37 -0.28 -8.72 0.44
C ASP A 37 -1.26 -7.82 1.23
N ALA A 38 -1.39 -6.56 0.83
CA ALA A 38 -2.31 -5.59 1.41
C ALA A 38 -3.77 -6.08 1.43
N GLY A 39 -4.19 -6.81 0.40
CA GLY A 39 -5.54 -7.37 0.26
C GLY A 39 -5.97 -8.25 1.45
N ARG A 40 -5.04 -9.06 1.97
CA ARG A 40 -5.25 -10.05 3.06
C ARG A 40 -4.73 -9.62 4.42
N SER A 41 -4.02 -8.51 4.48
CA SER A 41 -3.41 -8.04 5.73
C SER A 41 -4.47 -7.58 6.73
N ASN A 42 -4.18 -7.73 8.03
CA ASN A 42 -4.97 -7.12 9.07
C ASN A 42 -5.05 -5.61 8.83
N ARG A 43 -6.27 -5.06 8.85
CA ARG A 43 -6.56 -3.69 8.40
C ARG A 43 -5.94 -2.65 9.33
N GLU A 44 -6.05 -2.85 10.63
CA GLU A 44 -5.51 -1.94 11.64
C GLU A 44 -3.98 -1.85 11.55
N PHE A 45 -3.32 -3.00 11.38
CA PHE A 45 -1.88 -3.07 11.13
C PHE A 45 -1.49 -2.37 9.83
N LEU A 46 -2.28 -2.55 8.77
CA LEU A 46 -2.05 -1.90 7.47
C LEU A 46 -2.10 -0.37 7.60
N TYR A 47 -3.12 0.19 8.26
CA TYR A 47 -3.21 1.64 8.49
C TYR A 47 -2.06 2.15 9.36
N HIS A 48 -1.68 1.38 10.37
CA HIS A 48 -0.58 1.71 11.26
C HIS A 48 0.75 1.80 10.50
N ILE A 49 1.13 0.75 9.75
CA ILE A 49 2.41 0.74 9.02
C ILE A 49 2.44 1.82 7.95
N LEU A 50 1.33 2.06 7.24
CA LEU A 50 1.23 3.12 6.23
C LEU A 50 1.42 4.51 6.85
N GLY A 51 0.79 4.78 7.99
CA GLY A 51 0.99 6.04 8.71
C GLY A 51 2.43 6.22 9.20
N GLU A 52 3.07 5.15 9.67
CA GLU A 52 4.46 5.18 10.12
C GLU A 52 5.46 5.42 8.98
N VAL A 53 5.25 4.83 7.79
CA VAL A 53 6.12 5.11 6.64
C VAL A 53 5.92 6.51 6.07
N ILE A 54 4.71 7.06 6.11
CA ILE A 54 4.46 8.47 5.77
C ILE A 54 5.28 9.39 6.70
N LYS A 55 5.25 9.13 8.01
CA LYS A 55 6.05 9.89 8.99
C LYS A 55 7.55 9.77 8.72
N ALA A 56 8.01 8.63 8.23
CA ALA A 56 9.41 8.41 7.85
C ALA A 56 9.80 9.10 6.52
N GLY A 57 8.81 9.59 5.75
CA GLY A 57 9.02 10.37 4.54
C GLY A 57 8.59 9.68 3.23
N ALA A 58 7.81 8.60 3.29
CA ALA A 58 7.18 8.02 2.11
C ALA A 58 6.20 9.03 1.49
N THR A 59 6.31 9.25 0.19
CA THR A 59 5.50 10.20 -0.59
C THR A 59 4.45 9.48 -1.42
N THR A 60 4.65 8.20 -1.70
CA THR A 60 3.72 7.36 -2.46
C THR A 60 3.47 6.06 -1.72
N LEU A 61 2.20 5.69 -1.56
CA LEU A 61 1.76 4.41 -1.00
C LEU A 61 1.14 3.59 -2.12
N ASN A 62 1.91 2.64 -2.65
CA ASN A 62 1.41 1.75 -3.68
C ASN A 62 0.74 0.54 -3.02
N ILE A 63 -0.56 0.38 -3.23
CA ILE A 63 -1.36 -0.69 -2.64
C ILE A 63 -1.56 -1.79 -3.69
N PRO A 64 -0.86 -2.93 -3.56
CA PRO A 64 -0.95 -4.01 -4.54
C PRO A 64 -2.06 -5.03 -4.21
N ASP A 65 -2.75 -5.51 -5.24
CA ASP A 65 -3.46 -6.79 -5.24
C ASP A 65 -2.50 -7.92 -5.62
N THR A 66 -1.55 -8.24 -4.74
CA THR A 66 -0.39 -9.11 -5.06
C THR A 66 -0.73 -10.55 -5.42
N VAL A 67 -1.94 -11.00 -5.09
CA VAL A 67 -2.40 -12.37 -5.37
C VAL A 67 -3.43 -12.36 -6.51
N GLY A 68 -3.85 -11.17 -6.97
CA GLY A 68 -4.73 -11.00 -8.13
C GLY A 68 -6.13 -11.59 -8.00
N TYR A 69 -6.63 -11.73 -6.76
CA TYR A 69 -7.91 -12.39 -6.48
C TYR A 69 -8.93 -11.50 -5.75
N ASN A 70 -8.59 -10.23 -5.49
CA ASN A 70 -9.59 -9.30 -4.95
C ASN A 70 -10.67 -9.03 -6.00
N LEU A 71 -11.91 -8.95 -5.55
CA LEU A 71 -13.00 -8.47 -6.40
C LEU A 71 -13.01 -6.93 -6.43
N PRO A 72 -13.55 -6.31 -7.50
CA PRO A 72 -13.49 -4.85 -7.66
C PRO A 72 -14.06 -4.07 -6.47
N TYR A 73 -15.18 -4.53 -5.90
CA TYR A 73 -15.78 -3.89 -4.73
C TYR A 73 -14.96 -4.07 -3.44
N GLU A 74 -14.22 -5.18 -3.31
CA GLU A 74 -13.33 -5.42 -2.17
C GLU A 74 -12.11 -4.52 -2.25
N PHE A 75 -11.54 -4.38 -3.45
CA PHE A 75 -10.38 -3.53 -3.67
C PHE A 75 -10.71 -2.04 -3.56
N GLY A 76 -11.84 -1.60 -4.14
CA GLY A 76 -12.34 -0.24 -3.96
C GLY A 76 -12.60 0.09 -2.49
N LYS A 77 -13.21 -0.83 -1.74
CA LYS A 77 -13.40 -0.68 -0.29
C LYS A 77 -12.08 -0.62 0.46
N LEU A 78 -11.10 -1.45 0.11
CA LEU A 78 -9.76 -1.42 0.73
C LEU A 78 -9.13 -0.03 0.60
N ILE A 79 -9.14 0.56 -0.60
CA ILE A 79 -8.59 1.90 -0.82
C ILE A 79 -9.37 2.97 -0.05
N ALA A 80 -10.70 2.88 -0.03
CA ALA A 80 -11.54 3.77 0.76
C ALA A 80 -11.20 3.72 2.26
N ASP A 81 -11.06 2.51 2.81
CA ASP A 81 -10.78 2.31 4.22
C ASP A 81 -9.33 2.73 4.57
N ILE A 82 -8.35 2.51 3.68
CA ILE A 82 -6.98 3.04 3.84
C ILE A 82 -7.01 4.56 3.92
N ARG A 83 -7.76 5.21 3.01
CA ARG A 83 -7.89 6.67 2.99
C ARG A 83 -8.58 7.22 4.25
N ALA A 84 -9.57 6.51 4.78
CA ALA A 84 -10.31 6.97 5.95
C ALA A 84 -9.52 6.81 7.26
N ASN A 85 -8.66 5.78 7.37
CA ASN A 85 -8.08 5.37 8.64
C ASN A 85 -6.57 5.57 8.76
N THR A 86 -5.85 5.87 7.67
CA THR A 86 -4.39 6.03 7.70
C THR A 86 -3.99 7.46 8.10
N PRO A 87 -3.25 7.66 9.21
CA PRO A 87 -2.80 8.99 9.61
C PRO A 87 -1.80 9.58 8.62
N GLY A 88 -2.02 10.83 8.21
CA GLY A 88 -1.12 11.54 7.28
C GLY A 88 -1.32 11.21 5.80
N ILE A 89 -2.36 10.45 5.46
CA ILE A 89 -2.65 10.01 4.10
C ILE A 89 -2.76 11.15 3.09
N GLU A 90 -3.14 12.35 3.53
CA GLU A 90 -3.21 13.56 2.72
C GLU A 90 -1.84 14.04 2.20
N LYS A 91 -0.74 13.57 2.80
CA LYS A 91 0.64 13.91 2.44
C LYS A 91 1.26 12.92 1.46
N ALA A 92 0.57 11.82 1.16
CA ALA A 92 1.05 10.79 0.27
C ALA A 92 0.07 10.54 -0.88
N ILE A 93 0.61 10.23 -2.04
CA ILE A 93 -0.14 9.77 -3.19
C ILE A 93 -0.50 8.31 -2.96
N ILE A 94 -1.77 7.94 -3.17
CA ILE A 94 -2.14 6.53 -3.27
C ILE A 94 -1.91 6.08 -4.72
N SER A 95 -1.13 5.01 -4.86
CA SER A 95 -0.93 4.27 -6.10
C SER A 95 -1.55 2.89 -5.93
N THR A 96 -2.00 2.26 -7.01
CA THR A 96 -2.54 0.90 -6.97
C THR A 96 -1.89 0.01 -8.01
N HIS A 97 -1.52 -1.20 -7.60
CA HIS A 97 -0.93 -2.21 -8.47
C HIS A 97 -1.85 -3.44 -8.54
N CYS A 98 -2.61 -3.56 -9.64
CA CYS A 98 -3.58 -4.65 -9.81
C CYS A 98 -2.98 -5.76 -10.67
N GLN A 99 -3.00 -7.00 -10.17
CA GLN A 99 -2.60 -8.19 -10.93
C GLN A 99 -3.82 -8.85 -11.58
N ASN A 100 -3.59 -9.59 -12.66
CA ASN A 100 -4.64 -10.07 -13.55
C ASN A 100 -4.92 -11.58 -13.45
N ASP A 101 -4.58 -12.23 -12.34
CA ASP A 101 -4.70 -13.67 -12.14
C ASP A 101 -6.12 -14.21 -12.41
N LEU A 102 -7.14 -13.44 -12.04
CA LEU A 102 -8.55 -13.75 -12.31
C LEU A 102 -9.16 -12.95 -13.49
N GLY A 103 -8.35 -12.25 -14.28
CA GLY A 103 -8.83 -11.37 -15.36
C GLY A 103 -9.47 -10.07 -14.86
N LEU A 104 -9.24 -9.69 -13.60
CA LEU A 104 -9.90 -8.57 -12.92
C LEU A 104 -9.03 -7.31 -12.78
N ALA A 105 -7.80 -7.28 -13.30
CA ALA A 105 -6.88 -6.15 -13.03
C ALA A 105 -7.46 -4.80 -13.47
N THR A 106 -8.08 -4.75 -14.65
CA THR A 106 -8.76 -3.55 -15.15
C THR A 106 -9.96 -3.18 -14.30
N ALA A 107 -10.76 -4.16 -13.87
CA ALA A 107 -11.94 -3.89 -13.05
C ALA A 107 -11.56 -3.38 -11.66
N ASN A 108 -10.54 -3.97 -11.02
CA ASN A 108 -9.98 -3.52 -9.74
C ASN A 108 -9.39 -2.10 -9.86
N THR A 109 -8.70 -1.82 -10.98
CA THR A 109 -8.19 -0.49 -11.31
C THR A 109 -9.32 0.55 -11.45
N LEU A 110 -10.40 0.23 -12.16
CA LEU A 110 -11.52 1.16 -12.32
C LEU A 110 -12.26 1.40 -11.00
N ALA A 111 -12.34 0.38 -10.13
CA ALA A 111 -13.03 0.48 -8.85
C ALA A 111 -12.38 1.49 -7.88
N VAL A 112 -11.12 1.86 -8.09
CA VAL A 112 -10.40 2.82 -7.23
C VAL A 112 -10.41 4.25 -7.76
N LEU A 113 -10.81 4.48 -9.01
CA LEU A 113 -10.86 5.81 -9.64
C LEU A 113 -11.73 6.87 -8.90
N PRO A 114 -12.83 6.51 -8.21
CA PRO A 114 -13.58 7.48 -7.42
C PRO A 114 -12.77 8.08 -6.24
N PHE A 115 -11.66 7.44 -5.87
CA PHE A 115 -10.74 7.93 -4.86
C PHE A 115 -9.55 8.60 -5.58
N PRO A 116 -9.05 9.76 -5.11
CA PRO A 116 -7.91 10.41 -5.74
C PRO A 116 -6.64 9.56 -5.57
N CYS A 117 -6.40 8.69 -6.54
CA CYS A 117 -5.20 7.89 -6.75
C CYS A 117 -4.53 8.41 -8.04
N LEU A 118 -3.22 8.66 -8.00
CA LEU A 118 -2.52 9.31 -9.13
C LEU A 118 -1.80 8.30 -10.05
N PHE A 119 -1.39 7.15 -9.52
CA PHE A 119 -0.62 6.15 -10.26
C PHE A 119 -1.31 4.80 -10.23
N ILE A 120 -1.45 4.21 -11.41
CA ILE A 120 -2.16 2.96 -11.64
C ILE A 120 -1.21 2.07 -12.45
N TYR A 121 -0.78 0.98 -11.84
CA TYR A 121 0.02 -0.04 -12.49
C TYR A 121 -0.82 -1.31 -12.66
N ILE A 122 -0.99 -1.76 -13.89
CA ILE A 122 -1.60 -3.05 -14.20
C ILE A 122 -0.46 -3.98 -14.60
N PHE A 123 -0.29 -5.07 -13.85
CA PHE A 123 0.58 -6.16 -14.26
C PHE A 123 -0.30 -7.23 -14.94
N VAL A 124 0.03 -7.51 -16.20
CA VAL A 124 -0.58 -8.55 -17.04
C VAL A 124 0.13 -9.87 -16.88
#